data_AF-A0A7W1RPY1-F1
#
_entry.id   AF-A0A7W1RPY1-F1
#
_cell.length_a   1.000
_cell.length_b   1.000
_cell.length_c   1.000
_cell.angle_alpha   90.00
_cell.angle_beta   90.00
_cell.angle_gamma   90.00
#
_symmetry.space_group_name_H-M   'P 1'
#
loop_
_entity.id
_entity.type
_entity.pdbx_description
1 polymer ?
#
loop_
_entity_poly.entity_id
_entity_poly.type
_entity_poly.pdbx_seq_one_letter_code
_entity_poly.pdbx_strand_id
1 'polypeptide(L)'
;MSPKPPEEGGDRRLTRLPEANEFSPGQIDLPDFLVAVNRAEGDRDRIVEAVRRSFFADAAASRSDPEERLQQQRTRAYNAVLGASKYGLVAGDFVGLTALGVEALDAESDDELYRLLARHIIRDLGGFEVLVAVKEMQAAGIEVNKSSLQEYLERFAGLELPRATTHHMKLLQWLRKAGVLPGRGYVVSDSAVREIADLSIDDAETWVALTREQTAFLRVLRRMTLVEGQDQIPAKMIIDSVVTEYGPIFERPDQLSASVLKPLASPGNAWITHTISSSGRGGKSGFVSATPKLLEVEVDLLPEGDGLGIPADLKSKLRTPIDQVYEDLKSPDTYVKGVALELLALRMALDLTLVPIRLRERGLTTGGAEVDLIAEGAHLHFSRWLLQCKNTASVGVAALAKEVGMAVLLKAHVVVMVTTGKFSASVHSYANELAATGSLQAVLVDGATLDSYRRSGPKALRGFFHDYAGETLALKRPQVVIDAGSGGPEGSSEPPLGGSRAPKI
;
A
#
# COMPACT_ATOMS: atom_id res chain seq x y z
N MET A 1 -32.27 7.85 -25.87
CA MET A 1 -31.25 7.63 -24.81
C MET A 1 -29.99 8.31 -25.29
N SER A 2 -29.63 9.45 -24.67
CA SER A 2 -28.38 10.12 -24.97
C SER A 2 -27.19 9.25 -24.52
N PRO A 3 -26.09 9.20 -25.29
CA PRO A 3 -24.91 8.46 -24.88
C PRO A 3 -24.32 9.09 -23.61
N LYS A 4 -24.02 8.24 -22.63
CA LYS A 4 -23.30 8.63 -21.41
C LYS A 4 -21.92 9.16 -21.85
N PRO A 5 -21.48 10.33 -21.38
CA PRO A 5 -20.15 10.84 -21.70
C PRO A 5 -19.07 9.86 -21.17
N PRO A 6 -17.88 9.81 -21.80
CA PRO A 6 -16.77 9.01 -21.31
C PRO A 6 -16.40 9.50 -19.90
N GLU A 7 -16.28 8.56 -18.96
CA GLU A 7 -15.84 8.87 -17.60
C GLU A 7 -14.40 9.41 -17.68
N GLU A 8 -14.25 10.69 -17.31
CA GLU A 8 -12.97 11.38 -17.17
C GLU A 8 -12.14 10.72 -16.06
N GLY A 9 -10.90 10.33 -16.37
CA GLY A 9 -9.75 10.35 -15.45
C GLY A 9 -9.90 9.68 -14.08
N GLY A 10 -10.67 8.60 -13.96
CA GLY A 10 -10.73 7.81 -12.74
C GLY A 10 -9.50 6.91 -12.59
N ASP A 11 -8.81 7.03 -11.45
CA ASP A 11 -7.73 6.16 -10.97
C ASP A 11 -8.07 4.68 -11.25
N ARG A 12 -7.40 4.09 -12.23
CA ARG A 12 -7.68 2.73 -12.72
C ARG A 12 -6.98 1.70 -11.83
N ARG A 13 -7.00 1.89 -10.52
CA ARG A 13 -6.42 0.95 -9.56
C ARG A 13 -7.30 -0.29 -9.47
N LEU A 14 -6.81 -1.40 -10.00
CA LEU A 14 -7.40 -2.71 -9.76
C LEU A 14 -7.27 -3.02 -8.27
N THR A 15 -8.41 -3.14 -7.59
CA THR A 15 -8.45 -3.57 -6.18
C THR A 15 -8.56 -5.09 -6.06
N ARG A 16 -8.82 -5.82 -7.16
CA ARG A 16 -9.03 -7.28 -7.16
C ARG A 16 -8.43 -7.93 -8.40
N LEU A 17 -7.92 -9.14 -8.22
CA LEU A 17 -7.47 -10.01 -9.32
C LEU A 17 -8.65 -10.75 -9.97
N PRO A 18 -8.57 -11.12 -11.26
CA PRO A 18 -9.65 -11.84 -11.94
C PRO A 18 -9.87 -13.23 -11.33
N GLU A 19 -11.15 -13.58 -11.15
CA GLU A 19 -11.54 -14.89 -10.65
C GLU A 19 -11.27 -15.98 -11.70
N ALA A 20 -10.10 -16.62 -11.61
CA ALA A 20 -9.71 -17.65 -12.57
C ALA A 20 -10.55 -18.94 -12.49
N ASN A 21 -11.12 -19.29 -11.33
CA ASN A 21 -11.94 -20.50 -11.17
C ASN A 21 -11.29 -21.75 -11.81
N GLU A 22 -11.96 -22.51 -12.69
CA GLU A 22 -11.35 -23.70 -13.34
C GLU A 22 -10.50 -23.33 -14.59
N PHE A 23 -10.39 -22.05 -14.93
CA PHE A 23 -9.56 -21.56 -16.03
C PHE A 23 -8.09 -21.47 -15.62
N SER A 24 -7.35 -22.55 -15.83
CA SER A 24 -5.90 -22.59 -15.63
C SER A 24 -5.22 -23.56 -16.59
N PRO A 25 -3.90 -23.41 -16.86
CA PRO A 25 -3.16 -24.30 -17.76
C PRO A 25 -3.11 -25.77 -17.31
N GLY A 26 -3.41 -26.04 -16.04
CA GLY A 26 -3.45 -27.40 -15.52
C GLY A 26 -4.77 -28.12 -15.76
N GLN A 27 -5.79 -27.42 -16.25
CA GLN A 27 -7.12 -27.97 -16.57
C GLN A 27 -7.52 -27.71 -18.02
N ILE A 28 -7.02 -26.62 -18.60
CA ILE A 28 -7.40 -26.11 -19.90
C ILE A 28 -6.17 -26.03 -20.79
N ASP A 29 -6.27 -26.64 -21.98
CA ASP A 29 -5.45 -26.28 -23.12
C ASP A 29 -6.12 -25.11 -23.85
N LEU A 30 -5.42 -23.97 -23.94
CA LEU A 30 -6.03 -22.72 -24.36
C LEU A 30 -6.43 -22.71 -25.85
N PRO A 31 -5.59 -23.17 -26.80
CA PRO A 31 -5.98 -23.31 -28.21
C PRO A 31 -7.27 -24.11 -28.37
N ASP A 32 -7.33 -25.32 -27.80
CA ASP A 32 -8.50 -26.19 -27.91
C ASP A 32 -9.75 -25.58 -27.25
N PHE A 33 -9.55 -24.81 -26.17
CA PHE A 33 -10.64 -24.14 -25.47
C PHE A 33 -11.26 -23.04 -26.34
N LEU A 34 -10.45 -22.20 -26.97
CA LEU A 34 -10.94 -21.13 -27.84
C LEU A 34 -11.69 -21.71 -29.04
N VAL A 35 -11.19 -22.81 -29.63
CA VAL A 35 -11.89 -23.54 -30.70
C VAL A 35 -13.23 -24.10 -30.23
N ALA A 36 -13.29 -24.68 -29.03
CA ALA A 36 -14.52 -25.23 -28.46
C ALA A 36 -15.59 -24.15 -28.23
N VAL A 37 -15.19 -22.97 -27.72
CA VAL A 37 -16.09 -21.83 -27.52
C VAL A 37 -16.59 -21.30 -28.87
N ASN A 38 -15.68 -21.05 -29.83
CA ASN A 38 -16.01 -20.49 -31.14
C ASN A 38 -16.98 -21.38 -31.93
N ARG A 39 -16.79 -22.71 -31.91
CA ARG A 39 -17.69 -23.66 -32.60
C ARG A 39 -19.11 -23.72 -32.01
N ALA A 40 -19.27 -23.30 -30.77
CA ALA A 40 -20.53 -23.35 -30.04
C ALA A 40 -21.17 -21.97 -29.85
N GLU A 41 -20.66 -20.94 -30.53
CA GLU A 41 -21.08 -19.54 -30.41
C GLU A 41 -22.61 -19.36 -30.56
N GLY A 42 -23.15 -18.36 -29.87
CA GLY A 42 -24.56 -17.98 -29.87
C GLY A 42 -25.43 -18.66 -28.81
N ASP A 43 -24.92 -19.66 -28.10
CA ASP A 43 -25.66 -20.39 -27.06
C ASP A 43 -24.74 -20.79 -25.89
N ARG A 44 -25.00 -20.17 -24.73
CA ARG A 44 -24.25 -20.40 -23.49
C ARG A 44 -24.22 -21.88 -23.08
N ASP A 45 -25.33 -22.59 -23.18
CA ASP A 45 -25.41 -23.98 -22.71
C ASP A 45 -24.63 -24.91 -23.65
N ARG A 46 -24.61 -24.59 -24.97
CA ARG A 46 -23.77 -25.30 -25.94
C ARG A 46 -22.29 -25.07 -25.69
N ILE A 47 -21.87 -23.84 -25.39
CA ILE A 47 -20.48 -23.52 -25.05
C ILE A 47 -20.05 -24.31 -23.81
N VAL A 48 -20.85 -24.29 -22.74
CA VAL A 48 -20.53 -25.02 -21.51
C VAL A 48 -20.46 -26.53 -21.77
N GLU A 49 -21.37 -27.09 -22.56
CA GLU A 49 -21.35 -28.51 -22.90
C GLU A 49 -20.17 -28.89 -23.80
N ALA A 50 -19.77 -28.02 -24.75
CA ALA A 50 -18.59 -28.23 -25.58
C ALA A 50 -17.31 -28.26 -24.71
N VAL A 51 -17.15 -27.28 -23.83
CA VAL A 51 -16.03 -27.23 -22.86
C VAL A 51 -16.05 -28.44 -21.92
N ARG A 52 -17.24 -28.87 -21.45
CA ARG A 52 -17.36 -30.06 -20.61
C ARG A 52 -16.84 -31.30 -21.34
N ARG A 53 -17.25 -31.51 -22.58
CA ARG A 53 -16.84 -32.68 -23.37
C ARG A 53 -15.33 -32.70 -23.61
N SER A 54 -14.73 -31.55 -23.90
CA SER A 54 -13.30 -31.46 -24.21
C SER A 54 -12.40 -31.59 -22.97
N PHE A 55 -12.79 -31.00 -21.83
CA PHE A 55 -11.87 -30.84 -20.69
C PHE A 55 -12.33 -31.52 -19.40
N PHE A 56 -13.63 -31.81 -19.25
CA PHE A 56 -14.21 -32.25 -17.98
C PHE A 56 -15.07 -33.52 -18.10
N ALA A 57 -15.01 -34.26 -19.22
CA ALA A 57 -15.81 -35.46 -19.44
C ALA A 57 -15.53 -36.58 -18.43
N ASP A 58 -14.28 -36.66 -17.94
CA ASP A 58 -13.82 -37.65 -16.96
C ASP A 58 -13.72 -37.07 -15.54
N ALA A 59 -14.12 -35.80 -15.35
CA ALA A 59 -14.09 -35.18 -14.03
C ALA A 59 -15.10 -35.85 -13.08
N ALA A 60 -14.83 -35.75 -11.78
CA ALA A 60 -15.67 -36.28 -10.70
C ALA A 60 -15.91 -37.80 -10.75
N ALA A 61 -14.96 -38.57 -11.27
CA ALA A 61 -15.05 -40.04 -11.39
C ALA A 61 -15.34 -40.76 -10.05
N SER A 62 -15.02 -40.15 -8.91
CA SER A 62 -15.31 -40.69 -7.57
C SER A 62 -16.79 -40.64 -7.17
N ARG A 63 -17.64 -39.91 -7.92
CA ARG A 63 -19.09 -39.83 -7.67
C ARG A 63 -19.78 -41.05 -8.27
N SER A 64 -20.44 -41.86 -7.44
CA SER A 64 -21.12 -43.09 -7.89
C SER A 64 -22.38 -42.82 -8.72
N ASP A 65 -23.12 -41.75 -8.41
CA ASP A 65 -24.32 -41.36 -9.16
C ASP A 65 -23.96 -40.66 -10.48
N PRO A 66 -24.42 -41.17 -11.65
CA PRO A 66 -24.18 -40.54 -12.95
C PRO A 66 -24.75 -39.12 -13.07
N GLU A 67 -25.88 -38.82 -12.44
CA GLU A 67 -26.52 -37.50 -12.55
C GLU A 67 -25.75 -36.45 -11.76
N GLU A 68 -25.42 -36.72 -10.49
CA GLU A 68 -24.50 -35.90 -9.70
C GLU A 68 -23.15 -35.68 -10.40
N ARG A 69 -22.60 -36.74 -11.03
CA ARG A 69 -21.35 -36.66 -11.77
C ARG A 69 -21.46 -35.69 -12.94
N LEU A 70 -22.48 -35.86 -13.78
CA LEU A 70 -22.71 -34.97 -14.93
C LEU A 70 -22.91 -33.52 -14.49
N GLN A 71 -23.66 -33.29 -13.41
CA GLN A 71 -23.88 -31.96 -12.87
C GLN A 71 -22.57 -31.32 -12.39
N GLN A 72 -21.70 -32.09 -11.72
CA GLN A 72 -20.39 -31.61 -11.30
C GLN A 72 -19.50 -31.27 -12.51
N GLN A 73 -19.50 -32.11 -13.55
CA GLN A 73 -18.73 -31.86 -14.77
C GLN A 73 -19.18 -30.56 -15.46
N ARG A 74 -20.50 -30.35 -15.59
CA ARG A 74 -21.08 -29.11 -16.13
C ARG A 74 -20.70 -27.89 -15.29
N THR A 75 -20.74 -28.02 -13.96
CA THR A 75 -20.34 -26.95 -13.04
C THR A 75 -18.88 -26.55 -13.23
N ARG A 76 -17.98 -27.53 -13.40
CA ARG A 76 -16.56 -27.25 -13.66
C ARG A 76 -16.33 -26.58 -15.02
N ALA A 77 -17.01 -27.06 -16.06
CA ALA A 77 -16.96 -26.43 -17.38
C ALA A 77 -17.49 -24.98 -17.35
N TYR A 78 -18.61 -24.75 -16.68
CA TYR A 78 -19.15 -23.41 -16.45
C TYR A 78 -18.15 -22.50 -15.74
N ASN A 79 -17.50 -23.00 -14.69
CA ASN A 79 -16.47 -22.26 -13.96
C ASN A 79 -15.23 -21.93 -14.82
N ALA A 80 -14.88 -22.77 -15.79
CA ALA A 80 -13.81 -22.48 -16.75
C ALA A 80 -14.21 -21.37 -17.72
N VAL A 81 -15.44 -21.41 -18.26
CA VAL A 81 -15.99 -20.36 -19.14
C VAL A 81 -16.09 -19.02 -18.41
N LEU A 82 -16.63 -19.03 -17.18
CA LEU A 82 -16.67 -17.85 -16.32
C LEU A 82 -15.27 -17.30 -16.04
N GLY A 83 -14.28 -18.17 -15.76
CA GLY A 83 -12.90 -17.76 -15.57
C GLY A 83 -12.31 -17.08 -16.82
N ALA A 84 -12.48 -17.70 -18.00
CA ALA A 84 -12.03 -17.13 -19.26
C ALA A 84 -12.69 -15.77 -19.57
N SER A 85 -13.94 -15.57 -19.15
CA SER A 85 -14.61 -14.27 -19.30
C SER A 85 -14.01 -13.19 -18.40
N LYS A 86 -13.53 -13.55 -17.20
CA LYS A 86 -12.80 -12.62 -16.32
C LYS A 86 -11.41 -12.28 -16.83
N TYR A 87 -10.85 -13.12 -17.68
CA TYR A 87 -9.61 -12.87 -18.42
C TYR A 87 -9.86 -12.17 -19.77
N GLY A 88 -11.10 -11.75 -20.03
CA GLY A 88 -11.45 -10.97 -21.21
C GLY A 88 -11.48 -11.77 -22.51
N LEU A 89 -11.40 -13.11 -22.51
CA LEU A 89 -11.40 -13.94 -23.72
C LEU A 89 -12.81 -14.32 -24.19
N VAL A 90 -13.74 -14.48 -23.25
CA VAL A 90 -15.14 -14.84 -23.51
C VAL A 90 -16.05 -13.68 -23.10
N ALA A 91 -17.08 -13.39 -23.89
CA ALA A 91 -18.04 -12.35 -23.59
C ALA A 91 -18.75 -12.61 -22.24
N GLY A 92 -19.12 -11.57 -21.48
CA GLY A 92 -19.65 -11.72 -20.12
C GLY A 92 -20.99 -12.46 -20.00
N ASP A 93 -21.74 -12.57 -21.10
CA ASP A 93 -22.99 -13.33 -21.24
C ASP A 93 -22.77 -14.78 -21.74
N PHE A 94 -21.52 -15.14 -22.05
CA PHE A 94 -21.08 -16.44 -22.54
C PHE A 94 -21.70 -16.83 -23.88
N VAL A 95 -21.94 -15.86 -24.76
CA VAL A 95 -22.46 -16.15 -26.11
C VAL A 95 -21.38 -16.25 -27.17
N GLY A 96 -20.10 -15.99 -26.84
CA GLY A 96 -19.01 -16.05 -27.80
C GLY A 96 -17.67 -15.54 -27.27
N LEU A 97 -16.69 -15.46 -28.16
CA LEU A 97 -15.38 -14.87 -27.88
C LEU A 97 -15.47 -13.33 -27.91
N THR A 98 -14.63 -12.66 -27.14
CA THR A 98 -14.44 -11.21 -27.26
C THR A 98 -13.50 -10.90 -28.43
N ALA A 99 -13.25 -9.61 -28.71
CA ALA A 99 -12.19 -9.21 -29.64
C ALA A 99 -10.82 -9.83 -29.29
N LEU A 100 -10.44 -9.81 -28.00
CA LEU A 100 -9.22 -10.44 -27.51
C LEU A 100 -9.26 -11.97 -27.69
N GLY A 101 -10.42 -12.60 -27.46
CA GLY A 101 -10.60 -14.04 -27.65
C GLY A 101 -10.49 -14.48 -29.11
N VAL A 102 -11.00 -13.67 -30.04
CA VAL A 102 -10.86 -13.90 -31.49
C VAL A 102 -9.43 -13.71 -31.92
N GLU A 103 -8.77 -12.61 -31.51
CA GLU A 103 -7.34 -12.38 -31.79
C GLU A 103 -6.46 -13.51 -31.25
N ALA A 104 -6.77 -14.00 -30.04
CA ALA A 104 -6.12 -15.16 -29.45
C ALA A 104 -6.34 -16.44 -30.27
N LEU A 105 -7.56 -16.67 -30.77
CA LEU A 105 -7.88 -17.84 -31.60
C LEU A 105 -7.14 -17.81 -32.96
N ASP A 106 -6.97 -16.61 -33.52
CA ASP A 106 -6.36 -16.39 -34.83
C ASP A 106 -4.82 -16.33 -34.79
N ALA A 107 -4.21 -16.44 -33.60
CA ALA A 107 -2.75 -16.47 -33.44
C ALA A 107 -2.10 -17.59 -34.27
N GLU A 108 -0.96 -17.30 -34.91
CA GLU A 108 -0.27 -18.23 -35.81
C GLU A 108 0.44 -19.37 -35.07
N SER A 109 0.67 -19.19 -33.76
CA SER A 109 1.32 -20.17 -32.90
C SER A 109 0.87 -20.08 -31.45
N ASP A 110 1.07 -21.17 -30.70
CA ASP A 110 0.89 -21.19 -29.25
C ASP A 110 1.71 -20.10 -28.53
N ASP A 111 2.93 -19.82 -28.99
CA ASP A 111 3.77 -18.78 -28.39
C ASP A 111 3.12 -17.39 -28.52
N GLU A 112 2.66 -17.05 -29.72
CA GLU A 112 1.95 -15.79 -29.98
C GLU A 112 0.67 -15.68 -29.13
N LEU A 113 -0.14 -16.75 -29.09
CA LEU A 113 -1.34 -16.83 -28.25
C LEU A 113 -1.02 -16.56 -26.78
N TYR A 114 -0.02 -17.25 -26.21
CA TYR A 114 0.30 -17.10 -24.79
C TYR A 114 0.93 -15.75 -24.49
N ARG A 115 1.72 -15.17 -25.40
CA ARG A 115 2.27 -13.82 -25.27
C ARG A 115 1.18 -12.75 -25.31
N LEU A 116 0.18 -12.92 -26.17
CA LEU A 116 -0.99 -12.04 -26.22
C LEU A 116 -1.78 -12.08 -24.90
N LEU A 117 -2.09 -13.27 -24.39
CA LEU A 117 -2.74 -13.41 -23.09
C LEU A 117 -1.88 -12.86 -21.95
N ALA A 118 -0.57 -13.11 -21.97
CA ALA A 118 0.35 -12.60 -20.95
C ALA A 118 0.44 -11.07 -20.96
N ARG A 119 0.46 -10.42 -22.13
CA ARG A 119 0.40 -8.97 -22.27
C ARG A 119 -0.85 -8.41 -21.59
N HIS A 120 -2.01 -8.98 -21.89
CA HIS A 120 -3.28 -8.57 -21.27
C HIS A 120 -3.26 -8.78 -19.75
N ILE A 121 -2.77 -9.93 -19.28
CA ILE A 121 -2.66 -10.23 -17.84
C ILE A 121 -1.80 -9.19 -17.13
N ILE A 122 -0.61 -8.90 -17.67
CA ILE A 122 0.36 -8.00 -17.05
C ILE A 122 -0.22 -6.58 -17.00
N ARG A 123 -0.78 -6.09 -18.10
CA ARG A 123 -1.20 -4.69 -18.25
C ARG A 123 -2.58 -4.39 -17.66
N ASP A 124 -3.52 -5.32 -17.75
CA ASP A 124 -4.94 -5.03 -17.52
C ASP A 124 -5.57 -5.84 -16.39
N LEU A 125 -4.91 -6.88 -15.89
CA LEU A 125 -5.50 -7.80 -14.89
C LEU A 125 -4.71 -7.89 -13.57
N GLY A 126 -3.87 -6.89 -13.30
CA GLY A 126 -3.08 -6.81 -12.07
C GLY A 126 -1.86 -7.74 -12.07
N GLY A 127 -1.46 -8.25 -13.23
CA GLY A 127 -0.34 -9.17 -13.35
C GLY A 127 1.00 -8.49 -13.07
N PHE A 128 1.14 -7.21 -13.40
CA PHE A 128 2.37 -6.47 -13.13
C PHE A 128 2.63 -6.33 -11.63
N GLU A 129 1.62 -5.96 -10.84
CA GLU A 129 1.70 -5.87 -9.37
C GLU A 129 2.06 -7.21 -8.74
N VAL A 130 1.52 -8.32 -9.28
CA VAL A 130 1.87 -9.67 -8.83
C VAL A 130 3.34 -9.98 -9.11
N LEU A 131 3.87 -9.60 -10.28
CA LEU A 131 5.28 -9.83 -10.64
C LEU A 131 6.23 -8.98 -9.80
N VAL A 132 5.90 -7.71 -9.57
CA VAL A 132 6.63 -6.82 -8.65
C VAL A 132 6.68 -7.44 -7.26
N ALA A 133 5.53 -7.85 -6.71
CA ALA A 133 5.46 -8.51 -5.41
C ALA A 133 6.33 -9.79 -5.33
N VAL A 134 6.35 -10.59 -6.40
CA VAL A 134 7.21 -11.78 -6.46
C VAL A 134 8.70 -11.42 -6.41
N LYS A 135 9.17 -10.48 -7.26
CA LYS A 135 10.59 -10.03 -7.24
C LYS A 135 10.96 -9.46 -5.88
N GLU A 136 10.06 -8.67 -5.32
CA GLU A 136 10.20 -8.10 -4.00
C GLU A 136 10.37 -9.18 -2.91
N MET A 137 9.49 -10.18 -2.88
CA MET A 137 9.60 -11.31 -1.96
C MET A 137 10.91 -12.09 -2.16
N GLN A 138 11.36 -12.28 -3.41
CA GLN A 138 12.62 -12.97 -3.70
C GLN A 138 13.84 -12.18 -3.19
N ALA A 139 13.89 -10.87 -3.45
CA ALA A 139 14.92 -9.99 -2.92
C ALA A 139 14.92 -9.96 -1.38
N ALA A 140 13.77 -10.21 -0.76
CA ALA A 140 13.61 -10.35 0.69
C ALA A 140 14.11 -11.68 1.26
N GLY A 141 14.41 -12.67 0.41
CA GLY A 141 14.59 -14.06 0.85
C GLY A 141 13.31 -14.71 1.39
N ILE A 142 12.13 -14.16 1.08
CA ILE A 142 10.85 -14.74 1.47
C ILE A 142 10.48 -15.82 0.46
N GLU A 143 10.18 -17.02 0.94
CA GLU A 143 9.70 -18.09 0.08
C GLU A 143 8.35 -17.70 -0.54
N VAL A 144 8.29 -17.69 -1.87
CA VAL A 144 7.07 -17.43 -2.62
C VAL A 144 6.22 -18.69 -2.67
N ASN A 145 5.07 -18.65 -2.00
CA ASN A 145 4.05 -19.69 -2.02
C ASN A 145 2.64 -19.07 -1.98
N LYS A 146 1.60 -19.90 -2.05
CA LYS A 146 0.21 -19.44 -2.09
C LYS A 146 -0.12 -18.46 -0.95
N SER A 147 0.22 -18.82 0.28
CA SER A 147 -0.11 -18.04 1.48
C SER A 147 0.76 -16.79 1.60
N SER A 148 2.08 -16.91 1.42
CA SER A 148 2.99 -15.78 1.58
C SER A 148 2.77 -14.72 0.51
N LEU A 149 2.49 -15.11 -0.73
CA LEU A 149 2.19 -14.16 -1.80
C LEU A 149 0.83 -13.48 -1.61
N GLN A 150 -0.20 -14.21 -1.15
CA GLN A 150 -1.49 -13.59 -0.84
C GLN A 150 -1.34 -12.52 0.26
N GLU A 151 -0.67 -12.87 1.36
CA GLU A 151 -0.41 -11.94 2.46
C GLU A 151 0.39 -10.71 1.99
N TYR A 152 1.36 -10.91 1.11
CA TYR A 152 2.17 -9.82 0.58
C TYR A 152 1.35 -8.86 -0.28
N LEU A 153 0.52 -9.38 -1.19
CA LEU A 153 -0.34 -8.58 -2.07
C LEU A 153 -1.37 -7.77 -1.28
N GLU A 154 -1.96 -8.37 -0.24
CA GLU A 154 -2.92 -7.68 0.63
C GLU A 154 -2.28 -6.55 1.44
N ARG A 155 -1.07 -6.78 1.98
CA ARG A 155 -0.39 -5.80 2.85
C ARG A 155 0.31 -4.68 2.10
N PHE A 156 0.94 -4.99 0.96
CA PHE A 156 1.90 -4.09 0.32
C PHE A 156 1.48 -3.63 -1.07
N ALA A 157 0.69 -4.41 -1.81
CA ALA A 157 0.14 -3.99 -3.11
C ALA A 157 -1.26 -3.34 -2.98
N GLY A 158 -1.92 -3.51 -1.82
CA GLY A 158 -3.28 -3.02 -1.58
C GLY A 158 -4.36 -3.74 -2.38
N LEU A 159 -4.11 -5.00 -2.74
CA LEU A 159 -5.09 -5.87 -3.41
C LEU A 159 -5.97 -6.59 -2.39
N GLU A 160 -7.28 -6.58 -2.60
CA GLU A 160 -8.24 -7.38 -1.85
C GLU A 160 -8.38 -8.76 -2.47
N LEU A 161 -7.90 -9.80 -1.78
CA LEU A 161 -8.01 -11.18 -2.22
C LEU A 161 -9.02 -11.96 -1.36
N PRO A 162 -9.93 -12.74 -1.97
CA PRO A 162 -10.81 -13.62 -1.21
C PRO A 162 -10.01 -14.61 -0.36
N ARG A 163 -10.57 -14.98 0.80
CA ARG A 163 -9.95 -15.99 1.68
C ARG A 163 -9.70 -17.30 0.92
N ALA A 164 -8.49 -17.85 1.09
CA ALA A 164 -8.06 -19.11 0.49
C ALA A 164 -8.11 -19.17 -1.05
N THR A 165 -8.15 -18.02 -1.74
CA THR A 165 -8.14 -17.97 -3.21
C THR A 165 -6.85 -18.50 -3.84
N THR A 166 -6.93 -18.90 -5.10
CA THR A 166 -5.77 -19.28 -5.94
C THR A 166 -5.64 -18.39 -7.17
N HIS A 167 -6.31 -17.23 -7.24
CA HIS A 167 -6.33 -16.39 -8.45
C HIS A 167 -4.93 -15.92 -8.85
N HIS A 168 -4.14 -15.40 -7.90
CA HIS A 168 -2.74 -15.01 -8.10
C HIS A 168 -1.88 -16.16 -8.60
N MET A 169 -2.11 -17.38 -8.08
CA MET A 169 -1.35 -18.56 -8.50
C MET A 169 -1.70 -18.99 -9.93
N LYS A 170 -2.98 -18.91 -10.32
CA LYS A 170 -3.45 -19.25 -11.67
C LYS A 170 -2.99 -18.23 -12.70
N LEU A 171 -2.99 -16.95 -12.33
CA LEU A 171 -2.40 -15.88 -13.12
C LEU A 171 -0.91 -16.18 -13.42
N LEU A 172 -0.13 -16.51 -12.40
CA LEU A 172 1.28 -16.91 -12.58
C LEU A 172 1.45 -18.17 -13.44
N GLN A 173 0.49 -19.11 -13.42
CA GLN A 173 0.53 -20.29 -14.30
C GLN A 173 0.37 -19.90 -15.78
N TRP A 174 -0.52 -18.95 -16.11
CA TRP A 174 -0.66 -18.44 -17.47
C TRP A 174 0.61 -17.69 -17.91
N LEU A 175 1.19 -16.87 -17.04
CA LEU A 175 2.45 -16.16 -17.34
C LEU A 175 3.64 -17.11 -17.58
N ARG A 176 3.64 -18.32 -16.99
CA ARG A 176 4.65 -19.35 -17.31
C ARG A 176 4.55 -19.84 -18.75
N LYS A 177 3.35 -19.90 -19.33
CA LYS A 177 3.15 -20.34 -20.72
C LYS A 177 3.81 -19.38 -21.72
N ALA A 178 3.95 -18.11 -21.36
CA ALA A 178 4.62 -17.08 -22.16
C ALA A 178 6.10 -16.86 -21.78
N GLY A 179 6.69 -17.72 -20.93
CA GLY A 179 8.10 -17.60 -20.55
C GLY A 179 8.44 -16.46 -19.58
N VAL A 180 7.45 -15.76 -19.02
CA VAL A 180 7.66 -14.71 -17.99
C VAL A 180 8.21 -15.29 -16.69
N LEU A 181 7.79 -16.51 -16.37
CA LEU A 181 8.33 -17.31 -15.27
C LEU A 181 8.75 -18.70 -15.79
N PRO A 182 9.75 -19.35 -15.18
CA PRO A 182 10.09 -20.73 -15.50
C PRO A 182 8.92 -21.68 -15.16
N GLY A 183 8.90 -22.83 -15.83
CA GLY A 183 7.89 -23.88 -15.58
C GLY A 183 7.81 -24.34 -14.12
N ARG A 184 8.90 -24.18 -13.35
CA ARG A 184 8.92 -24.31 -11.88
C ARG A 184 9.72 -23.17 -11.26
N GLY A 185 9.28 -22.73 -10.09
CA GLY A 185 9.88 -21.60 -9.37
C GLY A 185 9.19 -20.27 -9.70
N TYR A 186 9.81 -19.19 -9.22
CA TYR A 186 9.23 -17.83 -9.24
C TYR A 186 10.22 -16.77 -9.72
N VAL A 187 11.34 -17.15 -10.33
CA VAL A 187 12.29 -16.18 -10.91
C VAL A 187 11.60 -15.49 -12.09
N VAL A 188 11.35 -14.19 -11.94
CA VAL A 188 10.71 -13.37 -12.98
C VAL A 188 11.74 -12.98 -14.03
N SER A 189 11.36 -13.09 -15.30
CA SER A 189 12.17 -12.65 -16.43
C SER A 189 11.84 -11.20 -16.79
N ASP A 190 12.67 -10.25 -16.35
CA ASP A 190 12.49 -8.82 -16.65
C ASP A 190 12.48 -8.54 -18.15
N SER A 191 13.32 -9.25 -18.91
CA SER A 191 13.37 -9.13 -20.37
C SER A 191 12.05 -9.58 -21.01
N ALA A 192 11.45 -10.67 -20.53
CA ALA A 192 10.16 -11.12 -21.03
C ALA A 192 9.04 -10.14 -20.69
N VAL A 193 9.03 -9.58 -19.47
CA VAL A 193 8.05 -8.54 -19.09
C VAL A 193 8.16 -7.31 -20.00
N ARG A 194 9.39 -6.85 -20.26
CA ARG A 194 9.64 -5.72 -21.16
C ARG A 194 9.22 -6.02 -22.59
N GLU A 195 9.59 -7.18 -23.12
CA GLU A 195 9.27 -7.56 -24.50
C GLU A 195 7.76 -7.82 -24.71
N ILE A 196 7.09 -8.41 -23.73
CA ILE A 196 5.66 -8.79 -23.84
C ILE A 196 4.76 -7.60 -23.53
N ALA A 197 5.03 -6.83 -22.48
CA ALA A 197 4.11 -5.83 -21.96
C ALA A 197 4.61 -4.39 -22.11
N ASP A 198 5.84 -4.17 -22.60
CA ASP A 198 6.49 -2.86 -22.67
C ASP A 198 6.57 -2.16 -21.30
N LEU A 199 6.76 -2.99 -20.25
CA LEU A 199 6.88 -2.56 -18.87
C LEU A 199 8.20 -3.03 -18.26
N SER A 200 8.68 -2.28 -17.28
CA SER A 200 9.95 -2.53 -16.62
C SER A 200 9.74 -2.57 -15.11
N ILE A 201 10.06 -3.71 -14.49
CA ILE A 201 9.91 -3.86 -13.04
C ILE A 201 10.88 -2.94 -12.30
N ASP A 202 12.10 -2.78 -12.81
CA ASP A 202 13.09 -1.86 -12.22
C ASP A 202 12.61 -0.39 -12.30
N ASP A 203 11.93 -0.02 -13.39
CA ASP A 203 11.31 1.30 -13.49
C ASP A 203 10.16 1.47 -12.49
N ALA A 204 9.35 0.43 -12.28
CA ALA A 204 8.32 0.45 -11.24
C ALA A 204 8.90 0.56 -9.83
N GLU A 205 9.98 -0.16 -9.51
CA GLU A 205 10.66 -0.06 -8.21
C GLU A 205 11.18 1.37 -7.98
N THR A 206 11.81 1.97 -9.00
CA THR A 206 12.30 3.36 -8.90
C THR A 206 11.17 4.39 -8.90
N TRP A 207 10.02 4.10 -9.51
CA TRP A 207 8.83 4.96 -9.52
C TRP A 207 8.07 4.94 -8.19
N VAL A 208 7.86 3.76 -7.60
CA VAL A 208 7.20 3.58 -6.30
C VAL A 208 7.99 4.25 -5.17
N ALA A 209 9.30 4.39 -5.34
CA ALA A 209 10.18 5.11 -4.43
C ALA A 209 10.04 6.64 -4.48
N LEU A 210 9.37 7.18 -5.50
CA LEU A 210 9.22 8.62 -5.68
C LEU A 210 8.18 9.20 -4.71
N THR A 211 8.44 10.43 -4.25
CA THR A 211 7.47 11.17 -3.45
C THR A 211 6.31 11.66 -4.32
N ARG A 212 5.19 12.03 -3.69
CA ARG A 212 4.04 12.61 -4.41
C ARG A 212 4.42 13.85 -5.22
N GLU A 213 5.30 14.70 -4.69
CA GLU A 213 5.79 15.89 -5.40
C GLU A 213 6.62 15.52 -6.62
N GLN A 214 7.47 14.49 -6.51
CA GLN A 214 8.31 14.00 -7.59
C GLN A 214 7.48 13.37 -8.71
N THR A 215 6.52 12.51 -8.36
CA THR A 215 5.62 11.85 -9.31
C THR A 215 4.76 12.86 -10.06
N ALA A 216 4.17 13.83 -9.35
CA ALA A 216 3.40 14.91 -9.97
C ALA A 216 4.27 15.75 -10.93
N PHE A 217 5.50 16.06 -10.52
CA PHE A 217 6.47 16.78 -11.36
C PHE A 217 6.80 16.00 -12.65
N LEU A 218 7.07 14.70 -12.56
CA LEU A 218 7.35 13.86 -13.73
C LEU A 218 6.15 13.73 -14.66
N ARG A 219 4.94 13.59 -14.14
CA ARG A 219 3.70 13.52 -14.94
C ARG A 219 3.49 14.80 -15.76
N VAL A 220 3.64 15.96 -15.12
CA VAL A 220 3.52 17.26 -15.79
C VAL A 220 4.61 17.44 -16.84
N LEU A 221 5.88 17.19 -16.48
CA LEU A 221 7.00 17.27 -17.42
C LEU A 221 6.79 16.37 -18.64
N ARG A 222 6.44 15.09 -18.42
CA ARG A 222 6.21 14.13 -19.50
C ARG A 222 5.11 14.60 -20.44
N ARG A 223 4.00 15.11 -19.90
CA ARG A 223 2.91 15.66 -20.72
C ARG A 223 3.37 16.87 -21.52
N MET A 224 4.06 17.83 -20.91
CA MET A 224 4.56 19.01 -21.63
C MET A 224 5.55 18.62 -22.74
N THR A 225 6.40 17.61 -22.53
CA THR A 225 7.31 17.12 -23.57
C THR A 225 6.57 16.38 -24.69
N LEU A 226 5.72 15.39 -24.36
CA LEU A 226 5.06 14.54 -25.36
C LEU A 226 3.93 15.25 -26.13
N VAL A 227 3.17 16.11 -25.45
CA VAL A 227 1.98 16.76 -26.02
C VAL A 227 2.29 18.15 -26.56
N GLU A 228 3.11 18.93 -25.84
CA GLU A 228 3.43 20.31 -26.22
C GLU A 228 4.75 20.41 -27.00
N GLY A 229 5.49 19.31 -27.15
CA GLY A 229 6.73 19.24 -27.94
C GLY A 229 7.91 20.03 -27.35
N GLN A 230 7.94 20.19 -26.02
CA GLN A 230 8.97 20.99 -25.35
C GLN A 230 10.09 20.12 -24.76
N ASP A 231 11.32 20.29 -25.25
CA ASP A 231 12.48 19.51 -24.79
C ASP A 231 13.25 20.16 -23.63
N GLN A 232 13.34 21.49 -23.57
CA GLN A 232 13.98 22.21 -22.47
C GLN A 232 13.01 23.20 -21.83
N ILE A 233 12.47 22.82 -20.67
CA ILE A 233 11.42 23.57 -19.99
C ILE A 233 12.01 24.26 -18.77
N PRO A 234 11.77 25.56 -18.54
CA PRO A 234 12.15 26.22 -17.30
C PRO A 234 11.54 25.48 -16.11
N ALA A 235 12.36 25.09 -15.11
CA ALA A 235 11.85 24.32 -13.96
C ALA A 235 10.68 25.00 -13.24
N LYS A 236 10.70 26.34 -13.21
CA LYS A 236 9.62 27.15 -12.63
C LYS A 236 8.29 26.94 -13.34
N MET A 237 8.29 26.80 -14.67
CA MET A 237 7.06 26.59 -15.44
C MET A 237 6.43 25.24 -15.09
N ILE A 238 7.24 24.18 -14.97
CA ILE A 238 6.78 22.86 -14.54
C ILE A 238 6.19 22.94 -13.12
N ILE A 239 6.91 23.58 -12.19
CA ILE A 239 6.45 23.77 -10.79
C ILE A 239 5.11 24.50 -10.75
N ASP A 240 4.97 25.60 -11.49
CA ASP A 240 3.74 26.40 -11.52
C ASP A 240 2.56 25.58 -12.10
N SER A 241 2.80 24.75 -13.13
CA SER A 241 1.82 23.81 -13.67
C SER A 241 1.42 22.72 -12.67
N VAL A 242 2.40 22.12 -11.97
CA VAL A 242 2.14 21.14 -10.91
C VAL A 242 1.25 21.74 -9.81
N VAL A 243 1.55 22.95 -9.35
CA VAL A 243 0.74 23.64 -8.33
C VAL A 243 -0.68 23.92 -8.84
N THR A 244 -0.82 24.24 -10.11
CA THR A 244 -2.12 24.49 -10.74
C THR A 244 -2.98 23.23 -10.80
N GLU A 245 -2.38 22.09 -11.14
CA GLU A 245 -3.10 20.83 -11.34
C GLU A 245 -3.34 20.03 -10.06
N TYR A 246 -2.33 19.99 -9.19
CA TYR A 246 -2.34 19.13 -7.99
C TYR A 246 -2.60 19.94 -6.70
N GLY A 247 -2.67 21.27 -6.79
CA GLY A 247 -2.75 22.17 -5.63
C GLY A 247 -1.37 22.42 -4.99
N PRO A 248 -1.31 23.06 -3.81
CA PRO A 248 -0.05 23.39 -3.13
C PRO A 248 0.59 22.16 -2.48
N ILE A 249 1.05 21.20 -3.31
CA ILE A 249 1.63 19.93 -2.85
C ILE A 249 3.08 20.07 -2.37
N PHE A 250 3.79 21.12 -2.78
CA PHE A 250 5.17 21.33 -2.39
C PHE A 250 5.25 21.92 -0.98
N GLU A 251 5.59 21.08 0.00
CA GLU A 251 5.65 21.50 1.41
C GLU A 251 6.78 22.49 1.70
N ARG A 252 7.89 22.39 0.97
CA ARG A 252 9.07 23.27 1.08
C ARG A 252 9.48 23.84 -0.28
N PRO A 253 8.79 24.89 -0.78
CA PRO A 253 9.09 25.49 -2.09
C PRO A 253 10.52 26.04 -2.22
N ASP A 254 11.16 26.40 -1.10
CA ASP A 254 12.55 26.85 -1.04
C ASP A 254 13.57 25.70 -1.21
N GLN A 255 13.15 24.45 -1.03
CA GLN A 255 14.01 23.26 -1.08
C GLN A 255 13.74 22.35 -2.30
N LEU A 256 13.02 22.84 -3.32
CA LEU A 256 12.65 22.04 -4.50
C LEU A 256 13.84 21.45 -5.25
N SER A 257 14.98 22.16 -5.28
CA SER A 257 16.18 21.61 -5.88
C SER A 257 16.68 20.35 -5.15
N ALA A 258 16.65 20.35 -3.82
CA ALA A 258 17.12 19.23 -3.01
C ALA A 258 16.09 18.10 -2.88
N SER A 259 14.81 18.44 -2.81
CA SER A 259 13.71 17.48 -2.59
C SER A 259 13.15 16.87 -3.87
N VAL A 260 13.24 17.56 -5.01
CA VAL A 260 12.65 17.11 -6.29
C VAL A 260 13.71 16.98 -7.38
N LEU A 261 14.38 18.07 -7.76
CA LEU A 261 15.21 18.09 -8.98
C LEU A 261 16.46 17.20 -8.88
N LYS A 262 17.25 17.34 -7.81
CA LYS A 262 18.47 16.53 -7.62
C LYS A 262 18.18 15.04 -7.48
N PRO A 263 17.18 14.59 -6.69
CA PRO A 263 16.79 13.19 -6.64
C PRO A 263 16.40 12.62 -8.00
N LEU A 264 15.58 13.34 -8.78
CA LEU A 264 15.12 12.90 -10.10
C LEU A 264 16.24 12.85 -11.14
N ALA A 265 17.22 13.75 -11.04
CA ALA A 265 18.39 13.80 -11.93
C ALA A 265 19.55 12.88 -11.49
N SER A 266 19.47 12.26 -10.31
CA SER A 266 20.55 11.45 -9.77
C SER A 266 20.82 10.23 -10.67
N PRO A 267 22.08 9.74 -10.76
CA PRO A 267 22.41 8.61 -11.64
C PRO A 267 21.58 7.34 -11.42
N GLY A 268 21.09 7.11 -10.20
CA GLY A 268 20.24 5.94 -9.88
C GLY A 268 18.80 6.06 -10.37
N ASN A 269 18.31 7.28 -10.61
CA ASN A 269 16.94 7.54 -11.06
C ASN A 269 16.90 7.94 -12.54
N ALA A 270 17.75 8.89 -12.94
CA ALA A 270 17.91 9.39 -14.30
C ALA A 270 16.60 9.68 -15.04
N TRP A 271 15.58 10.18 -14.33
CA TRP A 271 14.26 10.52 -14.90
C TRP A 271 14.28 11.83 -15.67
N ILE A 272 15.16 12.74 -15.27
CA ILE A 272 15.32 14.07 -15.89
C ILE A 272 16.79 14.41 -16.10
N THR A 273 17.06 15.32 -17.01
CA THR A 273 18.30 16.12 -16.98
C THR A 273 18.00 17.51 -16.46
N HIS A 274 18.90 18.05 -15.64
CA HIS A 274 18.75 19.36 -15.02
C HIS A 274 19.97 20.22 -15.32
N THR A 275 19.79 21.38 -15.95
CA THR A 275 20.86 22.31 -16.31
C THR A 275 20.64 23.66 -15.65
N ILE A 276 21.69 24.22 -15.06
CA ILE A 276 21.67 25.55 -14.45
C ILE A 276 22.58 26.44 -15.29
N SER A 277 22.02 27.41 -16.01
CA SER A 277 22.82 28.38 -16.78
C SER A 277 23.48 29.37 -15.82
N SER A 278 24.79 29.56 -15.94
CA SER A 278 25.59 30.50 -15.13
C SER A 278 25.41 31.99 -15.52
N SER A 279 24.63 32.30 -16.55
CA SER A 279 24.46 33.67 -17.08
C SER A 279 23.02 33.96 -17.51
N GLY A 280 22.28 34.72 -16.69
CA GLY A 280 20.95 35.26 -17.05
C GLY A 280 20.08 35.60 -15.84
N ARG A 281 19.32 36.70 -15.91
CA ARG A 281 18.43 37.20 -14.83
C ARG A 281 17.17 36.35 -14.57
N GLY A 282 16.97 35.26 -15.31
CA GLY A 282 15.94 34.26 -15.03
C GLY A 282 16.57 32.92 -14.73
N GLY A 283 16.33 32.35 -13.55
CA GLY A 283 16.62 30.92 -13.30
C GLY A 283 17.51 30.62 -12.10
N LYS A 284 17.06 30.88 -10.86
CA LYS A 284 17.62 30.17 -9.69
C LYS A 284 17.37 28.65 -9.75
N SER A 285 16.43 28.21 -10.60
CA SER A 285 15.98 26.82 -10.70
C SER A 285 16.41 26.10 -12.00
N GLY A 286 17.01 26.77 -12.99
CA GLY A 286 17.48 26.15 -14.22
C GLY A 286 16.40 25.62 -15.19
N PHE A 287 16.83 24.83 -16.17
CA PHE A 287 16.02 24.14 -17.18
C PHE A 287 16.03 22.63 -16.95
N VAL A 288 14.92 21.98 -17.29
CA VAL A 288 14.71 20.54 -17.11
C VAL A 288 14.27 19.94 -18.44
N SER A 289 14.79 18.74 -18.74
CA SER A 289 14.37 17.92 -19.87
C SER A 289 14.02 16.52 -19.41
N ALA A 290 12.97 15.93 -19.99
CA ALA A 290 12.68 14.51 -19.83
C ALA A 290 13.80 13.66 -20.44
N THR A 291 14.20 12.58 -19.78
CA THR A 291 15.11 11.59 -20.39
C THR A 291 14.31 10.58 -21.23
N PRO A 292 14.97 9.82 -22.13
CA PRO A 292 14.32 8.72 -22.83
C PRO A 292 13.60 7.76 -21.87
N LYS A 293 14.19 7.49 -20.69
CA LYS A 293 13.58 6.69 -19.63
C LYS A 293 12.17 7.17 -19.25
N LEU A 294 11.98 8.48 -19.06
CA LEU A 294 10.67 9.04 -18.70
C LEU A 294 9.67 9.01 -19.87
N LEU A 295 10.16 9.15 -21.09
CA LEU A 295 9.30 9.21 -22.28
C LEU A 295 8.82 7.81 -22.70
N GLU A 296 9.71 6.83 -22.65
CA GLU A 296 9.45 5.43 -23.01
C GLU A 296 8.57 4.71 -21.98
N VAL A 297 8.65 5.08 -20.69
CA VAL A 297 7.86 4.40 -19.66
C VAL A 297 6.39 4.82 -19.71
N GLU A 298 5.50 3.84 -19.60
CA GLU A 298 4.07 4.05 -19.39
C GLU A 298 3.77 4.35 -17.91
N VAL A 299 3.99 5.61 -17.52
CA VAL A 299 3.80 6.10 -16.14
C VAL A 299 2.39 5.87 -15.56
N ASP A 300 1.39 5.67 -16.42
CA ASP A 300 0.00 5.42 -16.02
C ASP A 300 -0.27 3.95 -15.67
N LEU A 301 0.63 3.05 -16.05
CA LEU A 301 0.59 1.62 -15.70
C LEU A 301 1.57 1.26 -14.58
N LEU A 302 2.43 2.20 -14.18
CA LEU A 302 3.29 1.99 -13.02
C LEU A 302 2.44 2.10 -11.74
N PRO A 303 2.67 1.21 -10.76
CA PRO A 303 1.97 1.29 -9.49
C PRO A 303 2.25 2.65 -8.86
N GLU A 304 1.19 3.34 -8.43
CA GLU A 304 1.40 4.49 -7.57
C GLU A 304 2.16 4.02 -6.32
N GLY A 305 3.15 4.80 -5.89
CA GLY A 305 3.74 4.59 -4.58
C GLY A 305 2.62 4.46 -3.55
N ASP A 306 2.80 3.62 -2.53
CA ASP A 306 1.76 3.22 -1.56
C ASP A 306 1.07 4.40 -0.82
N GLY A 307 1.50 5.64 -1.06
CA GLY A 307 0.98 6.84 -0.43
C GLY A 307 1.38 6.94 1.04
N LEU A 308 2.15 5.96 1.55
CA LEU A 308 2.50 5.81 2.97
C LEU A 308 3.65 6.74 3.39
N GLY A 309 4.22 7.49 2.44
CA GLY A 309 5.35 8.37 2.68
C GLY A 309 6.59 7.63 3.20
N ILE A 310 6.71 6.31 2.93
CA ILE A 310 7.83 5.50 3.38
C ILE A 310 9.05 5.79 2.50
N PRO A 311 10.18 6.27 3.06
CA PRO A 311 11.40 6.49 2.29
C PRO A 311 11.91 5.20 1.63
N ALA A 312 12.40 5.28 0.39
CA ALA A 312 12.89 4.13 -0.37
C ALA A 312 14.00 3.33 0.34
N ASP A 313 14.88 4.03 1.06
CA ASP A 313 15.95 3.42 1.88
C ASP A 313 15.42 2.61 3.05
N LEU A 314 14.22 2.92 3.56
CA LEU A 314 13.53 2.14 4.59
C LEU A 314 12.64 1.06 3.98
N LYS A 315 11.98 1.33 2.86
CA LYS A 315 11.16 0.35 2.14
C LYS A 315 11.97 -0.88 1.73
N SER A 316 13.16 -0.67 1.18
CA SER A 316 14.12 -1.74 0.86
C SER A 316 14.58 -2.54 2.10
N LYS A 317 14.54 -1.94 3.29
CA LYS A 317 14.93 -2.55 4.57
C LYS A 317 13.77 -3.10 5.39
N LEU A 318 12.51 -2.91 4.96
CA LEU A 318 11.32 -3.48 5.63
C LEU A 318 11.41 -5.00 5.85
N ARG A 319 12.28 -5.67 5.07
CA ARG A 319 12.49 -7.11 5.04
C ARG A 319 13.65 -7.58 5.92
N THR A 320 14.49 -6.70 6.46
CA THR A 320 15.63 -7.06 7.34
C THR A 320 15.16 -7.90 8.52
N PRO A 321 15.54 -9.17 8.71
CA PRO A 321 15.01 -10.02 9.79
C PRO A 321 14.99 -9.31 11.15
N ILE A 322 13.94 -9.51 11.97
CA ILE A 322 13.81 -8.75 13.24
C ILE A 322 15.05 -8.92 14.12
N ASP A 323 15.68 -10.09 14.12
CA ASP A 323 16.96 -10.30 14.80
C ASP A 323 18.08 -9.41 14.28
N GLN A 324 18.18 -9.24 12.96
CA GLN A 324 19.17 -8.34 12.36
C GLN A 324 18.88 -6.88 12.74
N VAL A 325 17.62 -6.46 12.78
CA VAL A 325 17.27 -5.11 13.27
C VAL A 325 17.77 -4.89 14.69
N TYR A 326 17.63 -5.89 15.57
CA TYR A 326 18.10 -5.81 16.95
C TYR A 326 19.64 -5.85 17.06
N GLU A 327 20.33 -6.52 16.15
CA GLU A 327 21.79 -6.44 16.07
C GLU A 327 22.25 -5.08 15.55
N ASP A 328 21.58 -4.52 14.54
CA ASP A 328 21.87 -3.19 13.99
C ASP A 328 21.64 -2.08 15.04
N LEU A 329 20.67 -2.25 15.95
CA LEU A 329 20.49 -1.37 17.11
C LEU A 329 21.73 -1.34 18.02
N LYS A 330 22.55 -2.39 18.06
CA LYS A 330 23.78 -2.43 18.87
C LYS A 330 24.99 -1.87 18.12
N SER A 331 24.85 -1.55 16.83
CA SER A 331 25.95 -1.07 16.01
C SER A 331 26.65 0.16 16.63
N PRO A 332 27.99 0.25 16.57
CA PRO A 332 28.70 1.47 16.92
C PRO A 332 28.46 2.59 15.90
N ASP A 333 28.06 2.25 14.67
CA ASP A 333 27.73 3.22 13.62
C ASP A 333 26.36 3.86 13.91
N THR A 334 26.37 5.17 14.15
CA THR A 334 25.18 5.98 14.42
C THR A 334 24.17 5.97 13.28
N TYR A 335 24.62 5.85 12.03
CA TYR A 335 23.74 5.80 10.86
C TYR A 335 22.98 4.47 10.81
N VAL A 336 23.70 3.35 10.92
CA VAL A 336 23.11 2.00 10.97
C VAL A 336 22.11 1.90 12.12
N LYS A 337 22.49 2.39 13.30
CA LYS A 337 21.62 2.42 14.48
C LYS A 337 20.37 3.27 14.28
N GLY A 338 20.51 4.43 13.63
CA GLY A 338 19.38 5.33 13.34
C GLY A 338 18.37 4.66 12.41
N VAL A 339 18.84 4.07 11.31
CA VAL A 339 18.01 3.30 10.37
C VAL A 339 17.29 2.15 11.08
N ALA A 340 17.97 1.44 11.97
CA ALA A 340 17.36 0.33 12.71
C ALA A 340 16.22 0.79 13.64
N LEU A 341 16.33 1.98 14.24
CA LEU A 341 15.26 2.57 15.07
C LEU A 341 14.01 2.93 14.24
N GLU A 342 14.22 3.52 13.08
CA GLU A 342 13.12 3.89 12.16
C GLU A 342 12.42 2.64 11.63
N LEU A 343 13.20 1.63 11.26
CA LEU A 343 12.68 0.35 10.81
C LEU A 343 11.89 -0.37 11.92
N LEU A 344 12.36 -0.30 13.17
CA LEU A 344 11.62 -0.82 14.32
C LEU A 344 10.27 -0.10 14.48
N ALA A 345 10.27 1.25 14.45
CA ALA A 345 9.05 2.07 14.53
C ALA A 345 8.04 1.67 13.45
N LEU A 346 8.51 1.61 12.20
CA LEU A 346 7.71 1.29 11.04
C LEU A 346 7.09 -0.11 11.14
N ARG A 347 7.87 -1.11 11.57
CA ARG A 347 7.39 -2.48 11.76
C ARG A 347 6.34 -2.58 12.85
N MET A 348 6.54 -1.94 14.00
CA MET A 348 5.54 -1.95 15.06
C MET A 348 4.24 -1.31 14.59
N ALA A 349 4.30 -0.19 13.84
CA ALA A 349 3.10 0.44 13.28
C ALA A 349 2.35 -0.51 12.34
N LEU A 350 3.04 -1.15 11.40
CA LEU A 350 2.45 -2.13 10.48
C LEU A 350 1.86 -3.33 11.23
N ASP A 351 2.57 -3.85 12.24
CA ASP A 351 2.10 -4.97 13.06
C ASP A 351 0.90 -4.60 13.94
N LEU A 352 0.78 -3.34 14.33
CA LEU A 352 -0.40 -2.76 14.97
C LEU A 352 -1.50 -2.40 13.97
N THR A 353 -1.34 -2.77 12.69
CA THR A 353 -2.31 -2.50 11.61
C THR A 353 -2.58 -1.02 11.39
N LEU A 354 -1.57 -0.18 11.69
CA LEU A 354 -1.55 1.23 11.38
C LEU A 354 -0.93 1.45 10.00
N VAL A 355 -1.39 2.52 9.35
CA VAL A 355 -0.94 3.01 8.06
C VAL A 355 0.11 4.09 8.30
N PRO A 356 1.40 3.87 7.97
CA PRO A 356 2.42 4.91 8.03
C PRO A 356 2.02 6.07 7.13
N ILE A 357 2.14 7.31 7.61
CA ILE A 357 1.80 8.51 6.84
C ILE A 357 3.05 9.35 6.57
N ARG A 358 3.94 9.49 7.57
CA ARG A 358 5.18 10.27 7.46
C ARG A 358 6.27 9.67 8.32
N LEU A 359 7.50 9.65 7.81
CA LEU A 359 8.72 9.35 8.56
C LEU A 359 9.67 10.53 8.55
N ARG A 360 10.47 10.67 9.62
CA ARG A 360 11.48 11.74 9.76
C ARG A 360 10.87 13.14 9.61
N GLU A 361 9.65 13.35 10.11
CA GLU A 361 8.94 14.62 9.94
C GLU A 361 9.69 15.73 10.70
N ARG A 362 10.10 16.76 9.95
CA ARG A 362 10.72 17.98 10.46
C ARG A 362 10.00 19.15 9.79
N GLY A 363 9.58 20.17 10.52
CA GLY A 363 8.89 21.31 9.92
C GLY A 363 8.78 22.53 10.81
N LEU A 364 8.40 23.67 10.21
CA LEU A 364 8.03 24.88 10.95
C LEU A 364 6.84 24.60 11.89
N THR A 365 5.92 23.74 11.46
CA THR A 365 4.77 23.25 12.24
C THR A 365 5.17 22.36 13.42
N THR A 366 6.33 21.71 13.37
CA THR A 366 6.88 20.93 14.50
C THR A 366 7.82 21.74 15.39
N GLY A 367 7.94 23.05 15.17
CA GLY A 367 8.89 23.90 15.88
C GLY A 367 10.36 23.48 15.66
N GLY A 368 10.65 22.78 14.56
CA GLY A 368 11.97 22.22 14.26
C GLY A 368 12.30 20.89 14.95
N ALA A 369 11.39 20.32 15.75
CA ALA A 369 11.57 19.01 16.36
C ALA A 369 11.30 17.89 15.33
N GLU A 370 12.11 16.84 15.40
CA GLU A 370 11.97 15.62 14.61
C GLU A 370 11.07 14.62 15.32
N VAL A 371 10.22 13.96 14.54
CA VAL A 371 9.39 12.81 14.92
C VAL A 371 9.78 11.63 14.02
N ASP A 372 10.02 10.46 14.62
CA ASP A 372 10.46 9.29 13.86
C ASP A 372 9.36 8.79 12.90
N LEU A 373 8.13 8.63 13.38
CA LEU A 373 7.01 8.12 12.58
C LEU A 373 5.65 8.69 13.03
N ILE A 374 4.83 9.08 12.06
CA ILE A 374 3.40 9.33 12.21
C ILE A 374 2.65 8.22 11.47
N ALA A 375 1.74 7.55 12.17
CA ALA A 375 0.89 6.51 11.59
C ALA A 375 -0.58 6.75 11.94
N GLU A 376 -1.49 6.27 11.09
CA GLU A 376 -2.94 6.43 11.26
C GLU A 376 -3.64 5.07 11.24
N GLY A 377 -4.71 4.95 12.02
CA GLY A 377 -5.54 3.75 12.06
C GLY A 377 -7.00 4.12 11.94
N ALA A 378 -7.72 3.44 11.04
CA ALA A 378 -9.17 3.51 10.91
C ALA A 378 -9.78 2.20 11.39
N HIS A 379 -9.71 1.95 12.71
CA HIS A 379 -10.34 0.78 13.33
C HIS A 379 -11.81 1.08 13.64
N LEU A 380 -12.21 1.07 14.91
CA LEU A 380 -13.56 1.50 15.32
C LEU A 380 -13.75 3.03 15.23
N HIS A 381 -12.66 3.79 15.24
CA HIS A 381 -12.62 5.23 15.04
C HIS A 381 -11.27 5.62 14.42
N PHE A 382 -11.20 6.82 13.85
CA PHE A 382 -9.94 7.39 13.40
C PHE A 382 -9.00 7.61 14.59
N SER A 383 -7.73 7.22 14.44
CA SER A 383 -6.69 7.49 15.40
C SER A 383 -5.39 7.85 14.68
N ARG A 384 -4.65 8.79 15.25
CA ARG A 384 -3.33 9.20 14.78
C ARG A 384 -2.31 8.96 15.88
N TRP A 385 -1.21 8.33 15.52
CA TRP A 385 -0.21 7.79 16.43
C TRP A 385 1.13 8.44 16.13
N LEU A 386 1.78 8.93 17.19
CA LEU A 386 3.13 9.46 17.16
C LEU A 386 4.06 8.39 17.74
N LEU A 387 4.96 7.82 16.94
CA LEU A 387 5.91 6.83 17.41
C LEU A 387 7.30 7.49 17.50
N GLN A 388 7.91 7.40 18.68
CA GLN A 388 9.28 7.86 18.92
C GLN A 388 10.10 6.71 19.51
N CYS A 389 11.18 6.35 18.84
CA CYS A 389 12.13 5.35 19.26
C CYS A 389 13.38 6.01 19.86
N LYS A 390 13.89 5.46 20.96
CA LYS A 390 15.16 5.87 21.57
C LYS A 390 15.99 4.67 22.01
N ASN A 391 17.18 4.55 21.43
CA ASN A 391 18.15 3.57 21.86
C ASN A 391 19.01 4.10 23.02
N THR A 392 18.52 3.96 24.25
CA THR A 392 19.17 4.45 25.48
C THR A 392 18.85 3.50 26.63
N ALA A 393 19.73 3.45 27.64
CA ALA A 393 19.52 2.61 28.82
C ALA A 393 18.33 3.10 29.67
N SER A 394 18.07 4.40 29.68
CA SER A 394 16.90 4.97 30.34
C SER A 394 16.37 6.20 29.61
N VAL A 395 15.05 6.39 29.70
CA VAL A 395 14.34 7.56 29.17
C VAL A 395 13.76 8.35 30.36
N GLY A 396 13.99 9.65 30.37
CA GLY A 396 13.47 10.58 31.39
C GLY A 396 12.20 11.30 30.95
N VAL A 397 11.52 11.94 31.92
CA VAL A 397 10.23 12.64 31.74
C VAL A 397 10.29 13.71 30.65
N ALA A 398 11.40 14.46 30.57
CA ALA A 398 11.56 15.51 29.57
C ALA A 398 11.44 15.01 28.12
N ALA A 399 11.88 13.78 27.85
CA ALA A 399 11.74 13.18 26.52
C ALA A 399 10.26 12.90 26.21
N LEU A 400 9.51 12.31 27.13
CA LEU A 400 8.09 12.06 26.95
C LEU A 400 7.29 13.38 26.84
N ALA A 401 7.57 14.37 27.69
CA ALA A 401 6.91 15.67 27.66
C ALA A 401 7.09 16.39 26.32
N LYS A 402 8.29 16.30 25.72
CA LYS A 402 8.54 16.83 24.38
C LYS A 402 7.61 16.18 23.34
N GLU A 403 7.53 14.85 23.35
CA GLU A 403 6.70 14.12 22.38
C GLU A 403 5.19 14.30 22.60
N VAL A 404 4.76 14.50 23.86
CA VAL A 404 3.38 14.92 24.17
C VAL A 404 3.07 16.29 23.59
N GLY A 405 3.98 17.27 23.71
CA GLY A 405 3.83 18.57 23.06
C GLY A 405 3.73 18.45 21.54
N MET A 406 4.55 17.59 20.95
CA MET A 406 4.50 17.27 19.52
C MET A 406 3.18 16.65 19.08
N ALA A 407 2.64 15.74 19.89
CA ALA A 407 1.36 15.10 19.63
C ALA A 407 0.22 16.12 19.55
N VAL A 408 0.23 17.15 20.41
CA VAL A 408 -0.77 18.22 20.37
C VAL A 408 -0.69 19.01 19.05
N LEU A 409 0.52 19.40 18.63
CA LEU A 409 0.73 20.14 17.38
C LEU A 409 0.29 19.33 16.15
N LEU A 410 0.59 18.04 16.14
CA LEU A 410 0.29 17.12 15.05
C LEU A 410 -1.11 16.50 15.13
N LYS A 411 -1.90 16.87 16.15
CA LYS A 411 -3.24 16.34 16.41
C LYS A 411 -3.25 14.80 16.50
N ALA A 412 -2.21 14.24 17.10
CA ALA A 412 -2.14 12.83 17.43
C ALA A 412 -3.02 12.54 18.65
N HIS A 413 -3.45 11.28 18.77
CA HIS A 413 -4.28 10.76 19.84
C HIS A 413 -3.45 9.90 20.80
N VAL A 414 -2.45 9.20 20.25
CA VAL A 414 -1.59 8.28 20.98
C VAL A 414 -0.13 8.65 20.75
N VAL A 415 0.64 8.72 21.82
CA VAL A 415 2.11 8.81 21.80
C VAL A 415 2.64 7.45 22.19
N VAL A 416 3.49 6.87 21.35
CA VAL A 416 4.20 5.63 21.64
C VAL A 416 5.67 5.98 21.83
N MET A 417 6.14 5.83 23.05
CA MET A 417 7.55 5.99 23.38
C MET A 417 8.19 4.61 23.46
N VAL A 418 9.20 4.37 22.64
CA VAL A 418 9.88 3.08 22.53
C VAL A 418 11.33 3.20 22.95
N THR A 419 11.81 2.28 23.79
CA THR A 419 13.23 2.23 24.16
C THR A 419 13.76 0.83 24.35
N THR A 420 15.05 0.63 24.03
CA THR A 420 15.78 -0.61 24.31
C THR A 420 16.11 -0.78 25.80
N GLY A 421 16.04 0.30 26.58
CA GLY A 421 16.28 0.32 28.02
C GLY A 421 14.99 0.27 28.84
N LYS A 422 14.93 1.09 29.90
CA LYS A 422 13.77 1.17 30.81
C LYS A 422 13.26 2.58 30.97
N PHE A 423 11.98 2.72 31.30
CA PHE A 423 11.41 3.99 31.75
C PHE A 423 11.54 4.14 33.27
N SER A 424 11.79 5.36 33.75
CA SER A 424 11.78 5.63 35.19
C SER A 424 10.34 5.63 35.72
N ALA A 425 10.17 5.38 37.02
CA ALA A 425 8.85 5.45 37.68
C ALA A 425 8.16 6.80 37.44
N SER A 426 8.93 7.89 37.40
CA SER A 426 8.40 9.23 37.09
C SER A 426 7.84 9.37 35.68
N VAL A 427 8.37 8.64 34.68
CA VAL A 427 7.80 8.63 33.32
C VAL A 427 6.48 7.88 33.31
N HIS A 428 6.39 6.75 34.02
CA HIS A 428 5.12 6.04 34.19
C HIS A 428 4.07 6.91 34.89
N SER A 429 4.44 7.60 35.98
CA SER A 429 3.54 8.53 36.66
C SER A 429 3.04 9.62 35.73
N TYR A 430 3.93 10.22 34.92
CA TYR A 430 3.55 11.27 33.97
C TYR A 430 2.63 10.75 32.85
N ALA A 431 2.90 9.56 32.31
CA ALA A 431 2.03 8.91 31.32
C ALA A 431 0.63 8.62 31.89
N ASN A 432 0.55 8.14 33.14
CA ASN A 432 -0.70 7.90 33.83
C ASN A 432 -1.46 9.19 34.12
N GLU A 433 -0.77 10.25 34.54
CA GLU A 433 -1.40 11.57 34.76
C GLU A 433 -1.97 12.14 33.45
N LEU A 434 -1.23 12.02 32.34
CA LEU A 434 -1.71 12.40 31.01
C LEU A 434 -2.99 11.63 30.63
N ALA A 435 -2.97 10.32 30.80
CA ALA A 435 -4.13 9.47 30.52
C ALA A 435 -5.30 9.76 31.48
N ALA A 436 -5.03 10.12 32.73
CA ALA A 436 -6.08 10.46 33.70
C ALA A 436 -6.74 11.80 33.39
N THR A 437 -6.00 12.80 32.94
CA THR A 437 -6.49 14.19 32.87
C THR A 437 -6.82 14.66 31.46
N GLY A 438 -6.29 14.02 30.43
CA GLY A 438 -6.44 14.44 29.04
C GLY A 438 -7.08 13.39 28.13
N SER A 439 -7.19 13.73 26.85
CA SER A 439 -7.62 12.81 25.78
C SER A 439 -6.46 12.02 25.16
N LEU A 440 -5.21 12.43 25.42
CA LEU A 440 -4.01 11.77 24.93
C LEU A 440 -3.68 10.53 25.78
N GLN A 441 -3.07 9.54 25.13
CA GLN A 441 -2.50 8.36 25.79
C GLN A 441 -1.02 8.24 25.45
N ALA A 442 -0.20 7.86 26.43
CA ALA A 442 1.24 7.67 26.26
C ALA A 442 1.61 6.20 26.54
N VAL A 443 1.72 5.40 25.49
CA VAL A 443 2.11 4.00 25.59
C VAL A 443 3.64 3.89 25.67
N LEU A 444 4.13 3.20 26.70
CA LEU A 444 5.57 3.07 26.98
C LEU A 444 6.05 1.66 26.67
N VAL A 445 6.77 1.48 25.56
CA VAL A 445 7.31 0.18 25.12
C VAL A 445 8.79 0.09 25.51
N ASP A 446 9.10 -0.66 26.56
CA ASP A 446 10.46 -0.81 27.08
C ASP A 446 11.20 -2.02 26.49
N GLY A 447 12.46 -2.22 26.91
CA GLY A 447 13.30 -3.31 26.42
C GLY A 447 12.70 -4.70 26.68
N ALA A 448 12.03 -4.91 27.81
CA ALA A 448 11.39 -6.19 28.11
C ALA A 448 10.21 -6.46 27.16
N THR A 449 9.43 -5.43 26.85
CA THR A 449 8.33 -5.50 25.89
C THR A 449 8.85 -5.75 24.47
N LEU A 450 9.93 -5.06 24.08
CA LEU A 450 10.64 -5.29 22.81
C LEU A 450 11.17 -6.72 22.71
N ASP A 451 11.78 -7.28 23.76
CA ASP A 451 12.24 -8.67 23.77
C ASP A 451 11.09 -9.68 23.64
N SER A 452 9.92 -9.35 24.18
CA SER A 452 8.69 -10.14 23.96
C SER A 452 8.24 -10.07 22.51
N TYR A 453 8.19 -8.86 21.93
CA TYR A 453 7.86 -8.64 20.53
C TYR A 453 8.83 -9.36 19.60
N ARG A 454 10.15 -9.29 19.86
CA ARG A 454 11.18 -9.99 19.08
C ARG A 454 10.95 -11.51 19.07
N ARG A 455 10.61 -12.11 20.21
CA ARG A 455 10.45 -13.56 20.35
C ARG A 455 9.11 -14.10 19.85
N SER A 456 8.05 -13.33 20.02
CA SER A 456 6.65 -13.81 19.83
C SER A 456 5.89 -13.02 18.77
N GLY A 457 6.55 -12.06 18.11
CA GLY A 457 6.05 -11.36 16.95
C GLY A 457 4.83 -10.46 17.23
N PRO A 458 4.01 -10.18 16.20
CA PRO A 458 2.92 -9.22 16.26
C PRO A 458 1.89 -9.53 17.35
N LYS A 459 1.69 -10.81 17.69
CA LYS A 459 0.75 -11.22 18.74
C LYS A 459 1.13 -10.68 20.11
N ALA A 460 2.42 -10.72 20.47
CA ALA A 460 2.90 -10.19 21.74
C ALA A 460 2.76 -8.66 21.81
N LEU A 461 3.11 -7.97 20.71
CA LEU A 461 2.94 -6.53 20.62
C LEU A 461 1.47 -6.13 20.78
N ARG A 462 0.56 -6.74 20.00
CA ARG A 462 -0.88 -6.45 20.10
C ARG A 462 -1.45 -6.78 21.48
N GLY A 463 -0.99 -7.87 22.11
CA GLY A 463 -1.36 -8.23 23.47
C GLY A 463 -0.99 -7.13 24.46
N PHE A 464 0.26 -6.65 24.41
CA PHE A 464 0.73 -5.55 25.24
C PHE A 464 -0.11 -4.27 25.07
N PHE A 465 -0.39 -3.86 23.84
CA PHE A 465 -1.22 -2.67 23.58
C PHE A 465 -2.67 -2.86 24.04
N HIS A 466 -3.21 -4.08 23.94
CA HIS A 466 -4.54 -4.40 24.44
C HIS A 466 -4.61 -4.32 25.97
N ASP A 467 -3.62 -4.89 26.67
CA ASP A 467 -3.54 -4.85 28.13
C ASP A 467 -3.40 -3.40 28.61
N TYR A 468 -2.54 -2.59 27.97
CA TYR A 468 -2.38 -1.17 28.27
C TYR A 468 -3.67 -0.37 28.06
N ALA A 469 -4.42 -0.66 26.99
CA ALA A 469 -5.73 -0.05 26.76
C ALA A 469 -6.74 -0.43 27.87
N GLY A 470 -6.68 -1.67 28.36
CA GLY A 470 -7.46 -2.14 29.52
C GLY A 470 -7.12 -1.39 30.81
N GLU A 471 -5.84 -1.20 31.09
CA GLU A 471 -5.36 -0.39 32.23
C GLU A 471 -5.82 1.06 32.13
N THR A 472 -5.69 1.66 30.95
CA THR A 472 -6.15 3.04 30.69
C THR A 472 -7.66 3.17 30.84
N LEU A 473 -8.43 2.18 30.39
CA LEU A 473 -9.88 2.13 30.58
C LEU A 473 -10.22 2.09 32.08
N ALA A 474 -9.53 1.27 32.86
CA ALA A 474 -9.73 1.18 34.31
C ALA A 474 -9.40 2.51 35.02
N LEU A 475 -8.35 3.19 34.58
CA LEU A 475 -7.95 4.52 35.08
C LEU A 475 -9.00 5.60 34.77
N LYS A 476 -9.58 5.58 33.56
CA LYS A 476 -10.54 6.58 33.11
C LYS A 476 -11.97 6.33 33.58
N ARG A 477 -12.38 5.08 33.80
CA ARG A 477 -13.77 4.72 34.11
C ARG A 477 -14.39 5.49 35.30
N PRO A 478 -13.68 5.75 36.41
CA PRO A 478 -14.23 6.53 37.53
C PRO A 478 -14.54 8.00 37.21
N GLN A 479 -14.06 8.53 36.08
CA GLN A 479 -14.24 9.93 35.69
C GLN A 479 -15.60 10.20 35.07
N VAL A 480 -16.33 9.15 34.70
CA VAL A 480 -17.74 9.27 34.32
C VAL A 480 -18.52 9.56 35.60
N VAL A 481 -18.84 10.84 35.82
CA VAL A 481 -19.65 11.28 36.96
C VAL A 481 -20.95 10.48 36.97
N ILE A 482 -21.08 9.57 37.94
CA ILE A 482 -22.37 9.06 38.36
C ILE A 482 -22.85 10.08 39.37
N ASP A 483 -23.76 10.98 38.98
CA ASP A 483 -24.56 11.72 39.94
C ASP A 483 -25.33 10.68 40.77
N ALA A 484 -24.77 10.33 41.92
CA ALA A 484 -25.51 9.66 42.96
C ALA A 484 -26.58 10.67 43.40
N GLY A 485 -27.83 10.35 43.06
CA GLY A 485 -28.98 11.20 43.24
C GLY A 485 -28.97 11.96 44.57
N SER A 486 -29.26 13.24 44.42
CA SER A 486 -29.92 14.13 45.37
C SER A 486 -31.00 13.41 46.21
N GLY A 487 -30.59 12.74 47.28
CA GLY A 487 -31.41 12.48 48.45
C GLY A 487 -31.30 13.67 49.40
N GLY A 488 -32.05 14.73 49.14
CA GLY A 488 -32.12 15.88 50.04
C GLY A 488 -32.91 15.56 51.32
N PRO A 489 -32.56 16.15 52.48
CA PRO A 489 -33.51 16.28 53.57
C PRO A 489 -34.43 17.47 53.28
N GLU A 490 -35.73 17.20 53.12
CA GLU A 490 -36.77 18.23 53.19
C GLU A 490 -36.77 18.87 54.59
N GLY A 491 -36.85 20.19 54.65
CA GLY A 491 -37.01 20.89 55.93
C GLY A 491 -36.83 22.40 55.89
N SER A 492 -37.61 23.06 55.02
CA SER A 492 -38.09 24.44 55.08
C SER A 492 -37.74 25.28 56.34
N SER A 493 -37.12 26.45 56.15
CA SER A 493 -37.73 27.75 56.53
C SER A 493 -36.79 28.93 56.26
N GLU A 494 -37.07 29.69 55.21
CA GLU A 494 -36.77 31.13 55.17
C GLU A 494 -38.04 31.86 54.71
N PRO A 495 -38.37 32.99 55.37
CA PRO A 495 -39.09 34.07 54.70
C PRO A 495 -38.42 35.43 54.98
N PRO A 496 -38.83 36.50 54.29
CA PRO A 496 -38.53 36.77 52.89
C PRO A 496 -37.71 38.05 52.72
N LEU A 497 -37.10 38.19 51.54
CA LEU A 497 -36.44 39.40 51.06
C LEU A 497 -37.40 40.61 51.05
N GLY A 498 -36.94 41.73 51.60
CA GLY A 498 -37.55 43.04 51.39
C GLY A 498 -36.56 44.16 51.65
N GLY A 499 -36.27 44.99 50.64
CA GLY A 499 -35.66 46.31 50.87
C GLY A 499 -34.64 46.79 49.85
N SER A 500 -35.13 47.38 48.77
CA SER A 500 -34.42 48.27 47.85
C SER A 500 -33.68 49.42 48.55
N ARG A 501 -32.44 49.75 48.13
CA ARG A 501 -32.09 51.04 47.49
C ARG A 501 -30.60 51.15 47.13
N ALA A 502 -30.37 51.90 46.05
CA ALA A 502 -29.16 52.03 45.27
C ALA A 502 -28.14 53.07 45.87
N PRO A 503 -27.06 53.47 45.16
CA PRO A 503 -25.69 53.50 45.67
C PRO A 503 -25.20 54.90 46.08
N LYS A 504 -24.04 54.99 46.74
CA LYS A 504 -23.25 56.23 46.81
C LYS A 504 -21.74 55.98 46.79
N ILE A 505 -21.15 56.55 45.74
CA ILE A 505 -19.76 56.98 45.46
C ILE A 505 -18.74 55.87 45.26
#